data_AF-A0A843X966-F1
#
_entry.id   AF-A0A843X966-F1
#
_cell.length_a   1.000
_cell.length_b   1.000
_cell.length_c   1.000
_cell.angle_alpha   90.00
_cell.angle_beta   90.00
_cell.angle_gamma   90.00
#
_symmetry.space_group_name_H-M   'P 1'
#
loop_
_entity.id
_entity.type
_entity.pdbx_description
1 polymer ?
#
loop_
_entity_poly.entity_id
_entity_poly.type
_entity_poly.pdbx_seq_one_letter_code
_entity_poly.pdbx_strand_id
1 'polypeptide(L)'
;MWHTYMKMRFITLIHCSILSLLNFYKLTKIICSQCVKGHLDLDRSDLFIKRHTQKDGKPTNEAARHVIEKLKSLKSSQPLSDDSTPYQVAARNDTYTQVLGPDRPGRVSGVGTGPTPTSMWGIESKEALRTENRLLMQRMEELETTMAEKFAKMESMISVAQLASPEGG
;
A
#
# COMPACT_ATOMS: atom_id res chain seq x y z
N MET A 1 44.33 -46.06 -10.74
CA MET A 1 44.27 -44.91 -9.79
C MET A 1 43.66 -43.64 -10.38
N TRP A 2 43.94 -43.26 -11.64
CA TRP A 2 43.34 -42.06 -12.26
C TRP A 2 41.81 -42.15 -12.50
N HIS A 3 41.33 -43.31 -12.94
CA HIS A 3 39.89 -43.51 -13.18
C HIS A 3 39.04 -43.45 -11.91
N THR A 4 39.57 -43.88 -10.76
CA THR A 4 38.85 -43.82 -9.49
C THR A 4 38.77 -42.38 -8.96
N TYR A 5 39.84 -41.60 -9.13
CA TYR A 5 39.85 -40.18 -8.78
C TYR A 5 38.89 -39.35 -9.63
N MET A 6 38.86 -39.56 -10.94
CA MET A 6 37.91 -38.90 -11.85
C MET A 6 36.45 -39.22 -11.49
N LYS A 7 36.14 -40.48 -11.16
CA LYS A 7 34.79 -40.88 -10.73
C LYS A 7 34.36 -40.21 -9.43
N MET A 8 35.24 -40.16 -8.42
CA MET A 8 34.94 -39.50 -7.13
C MET A 8 34.72 -37.99 -7.32
N ARG A 9 35.52 -37.33 -8.15
CA ARG A 9 35.38 -35.89 -8.42
C ARG A 9 34.10 -35.57 -9.19
N PHE A 10 33.69 -36.41 -10.13
CA PHE A 10 32.43 -36.26 -10.86
C PHE A 10 31.21 -36.43 -9.93
N ILE A 11 31.24 -37.42 -9.04
CA ILE A 11 30.19 -37.64 -8.03
C ILE A 11 30.07 -36.44 -7.09
N THR A 12 31.20 -35.87 -6.64
CA THR A 12 31.16 -34.68 -5.76
C THR A 12 30.60 -33.43 -6.46
N LEU A 13 30.89 -33.23 -7.75
CA LEU A 13 30.35 -32.10 -8.51
C LEU A 13 28.84 -32.24 -8.74
N ILE A 14 28.38 -33.45 -9.05
CA ILE A 14 26.95 -33.77 -9.16
C ILE A 14 26.26 -33.56 -7.82
N HIS A 15 26.84 -34.07 -6.73
CA HIS A 15 26.27 -33.93 -5.39
C HIS A 15 26.20 -32.46 -4.96
N CYS A 16 27.22 -31.65 -5.23
CA CYS A 16 27.23 -30.22 -4.91
C CYS A 16 26.18 -29.43 -5.73
N SER A 17 25.98 -29.80 -7.00
CA SER A 17 24.96 -29.21 -7.88
C SER A 17 23.55 -29.58 -7.42
N ILE A 18 23.33 -30.84 -7.05
CA ILE A 18 22.06 -31.33 -6.51
C ILE A 18 21.76 -30.67 -5.16
N LEU A 19 22.74 -30.53 -4.26
CA LEU A 19 22.55 -29.84 -2.97
C LEU A 19 22.21 -28.35 -3.15
N SER A 20 22.82 -27.69 -4.13
CA SER A 20 22.52 -26.30 -4.49
C SER A 20 21.09 -26.16 -5.04
N LEU A 21 20.68 -27.05 -5.94
CA LEU A 21 19.33 -27.09 -6.49
C LEU A 21 18.28 -27.46 -5.42
N LEU A 22 18.58 -28.38 -4.50
CA LEU A 22 17.71 -28.73 -3.37
C LEU A 22 17.56 -27.57 -2.39
N ASN A 23 18.62 -26.79 -2.13
CA ASN A 23 18.52 -25.58 -1.31
C ASN A 23 17.69 -24.50 -2.02
N PHE A 24 17.85 -24.33 -3.34
CA PHE A 24 17.03 -23.44 -4.13
C PHE A 24 15.55 -23.86 -4.14
N TYR A 25 15.27 -25.15 -4.33
CA TYR A 25 13.91 -25.73 -4.28
C TYR A 25 13.29 -25.66 -2.89
N LYS A 26 14.08 -25.74 -1.81
CA LYS A 26 13.61 -25.53 -0.43
C LYS A 26 13.26 -24.07 -0.19
N LEU A 27 14.07 -23.12 -0.65
CA LEU A 27 13.79 -21.68 -0.57
C LEU A 27 12.54 -21.29 -1.37
N THR A 28 12.38 -21.80 -2.58
CA THR A 28 11.19 -21.55 -3.41
C THR A 28 9.96 -22.28 -2.87
N LYS A 29 10.07 -23.50 -2.32
CA LYS A 29 8.96 -24.16 -1.61
C LYS A 29 8.57 -23.47 -0.31
N ILE A 30 9.47 -22.83 0.43
CA ILE A 30 9.08 -22.05 1.63
C ILE A 30 8.22 -20.85 1.23
N ILE A 31 8.54 -20.21 0.11
CA ILE A 31 7.77 -19.08 -0.45
C ILE A 31 6.45 -19.59 -1.06
N CYS A 32 6.47 -20.71 -1.79
CA CYS A 32 5.32 -21.25 -2.52
C CYS A 32 4.36 -22.09 -1.64
N SER A 33 4.85 -22.82 -0.64
CA SER A 33 4.01 -23.61 0.30
C SER A 33 3.17 -22.73 1.22
N GLN A 34 3.53 -21.46 1.39
CA GLN A 34 2.73 -20.48 2.15
C GLN A 34 1.56 -19.94 1.32
N CYS A 35 1.57 -20.06 -0.01
CA CYS A 35 0.44 -19.67 -0.86
C CYS A 35 -0.71 -20.69 -0.91
N VAL A 36 -0.49 -21.95 -0.48
CA VAL A 36 -1.48 -23.04 -0.65
C VAL A 36 -2.09 -23.52 0.67
N LYS A 37 -1.57 -23.09 1.83
CA LYS A 37 -2.17 -23.38 3.14
C LYS A 37 -2.65 -22.07 3.75
N GLY A 38 -3.97 -21.88 3.78
CA GLY A 38 -4.64 -20.66 4.21
C GLY A 38 -4.02 -19.96 5.43
N HIS A 39 -3.35 -18.85 5.16
CA HIS A 39 -3.07 -17.79 6.11
C HIS A 39 -3.27 -16.48 5.35
N LEU A 40 -4.50 -15.98 5.39
CA LEU A 40 -4.90 -14.77 4.69
C LEU A 40 -4.58 -13.49 5.50
N ASP A 41 -3.82 -13.59 6.59
CA ASP A 41 -3.67 -12.48 7.55
C ASP A 41 -2.20 -12.17 7.92
N LEU A 42 -1.27 -12.31 6.97
CA LEU A 42 0.13 -11.88 7.21
C LEU A 42 0.39 -10.54 6.51
N ASP A 43 0.60 -9.50 7.32
CA ASP A 43 1.04 -8.19 6.86
C ASP A 43 2.48 -8.27 6.32
N ARG A 44 2.85 -7.35 5.42
CA ARG A 44 4.22 -7.26 4.90
C ARG A 44 5.28 -7.06 6.00
N SER A 45 4.92 -6.46 7.13
CA SER A 45 5.78 -6.41 8.31
C SER A 45 6.11 -7.80 8.87
N ASP A 46 5.11 -8.70 8.92
CA ASP A 46 5.29 -10.07 9.38
C ASP A 46 6.12 -10.89 8.40
N LEU A 47 5.90 -10.67 7.11
CA LEU A 47 6.74 -11.25 6.05
C LEU A 47 8.20 -10.81 6.19
N PHE A 48 8.44 -9.54 6.51
CA PHE A 48 9.80 -9.04 6.76
C PHE A 48 10.44 -9.74 7.96
N ILE A 49 9.74 -9.79 9.10
CA ILE A 49 10.23 -10.42 10.32
C ILE A 49 10.58 -11.89 10.04
N LYS A 50 9.66 -12.64 9.43
CA LYS A 50 9.84 -14.05 9.11
C LYS A 50 11.00 -14.28 8.14
N ARG A 51 11.17 -13.42 7.14
CA ARG A 51 12.25 -13.51 6.15
C ARG A 51 13.62 -13.22 6.74
N HIS A 52 13.69 -12.31 7.71
CA HIS A 52 14.96 -11.86 8.32
C HIS A 52 15.19 -12.47 9.71
N THR A 53 14.46 -13.53 10.04
CA THR A 53 14.66 -14.34 11.24
C THR A 53 15.13 -15.72 10.83
N GLN A 54 16.21 -16.19 11.43
CA GLN A 54 16.74 -17.53 11.23
C GLN A 54 15.83 -18.59 11.88
N LYS A 55 16.08 -19.87 11.60
CA LYS A 55 15.33 -20.98 12.23
C LYS A 55 15.43 -20.98 13.75
N ASP A 56 16.55 -20.51 14.27
CA ASP A 56 16.81 -20.40 15.72
C ASP A 56 16.11 -19.20 16.36
N GLY A 57 15.29 -18.45 15.61
CA GLY A 57 14.56 -17.28 16.10
C GLY A 57 15.39 -15.99 16.19
N LYS A 58 16.69 -16.06 15.86
CA LYS A 58 17.59 -14.90 15.87
C LYS A 58 17.51 -14.11 14.57
N PRO A 59 17.62 -12.77 14.61
CA PRO A 59 17.75 -11.96 13.40
C PRO A 59 18.96 -12.38 12.56
N THR A 60 18.84 -12.29 11.24
CA THR A 60 19.92 -12.72 10.33
C THR A 60 21.17 -11.85 10.44
N ASN A 61 21.03 -10.54 10.73
CA ASN A 61 22.11 -9.59 10.95
C ASN A 61 21.65 -8.44 11.87
N GLU A 62 22.57 -7.56 12.26
CA GLU A 62 22.28 -6.46 13.19
C GLU A 62 21.33 -5.41 12.59
N ALA A 63 21.46 -5.11 11.30
CA ALA A 63 20.54 -4.20 10.62
C ALA A 63 19.09 -4.74 10.65
N ALA A 64 18.91 -6.03 10.38
CA ALA A 64 17.62 -6.70 10.49
C ALA A 64 17.11 -6.71 11.94
N ARG A 65 17.99 -6.87 12.93
CA ARG A 65 17.60 -6.79 14.35
C ARG A 65 16.92 -5.45 14.65
N HIS A 66 17.54 -4.34 14.28
CA HIS A 66 16.98 -3.00 14.49
C HIS A 66 15.64 -2.79 13.78
N VAL A 67 15.52 -3.25 12.53
CA VAL A 67 14.28 -3.14 11.77
C VAL A 67 13.17 -4.00 12.38
N ILE A 68 13.47 -5.25 12.75
CA ILE A 68 12.52 -6.17 13.40
C ILE A 68 12.04 -5.60 14.74
N GLU A 69 12.95 -5.04 15.53
CA GLU A 69 12.63 -4.41 16.82
C GLU A 69 11.67 -3.23 16.63
N LYS A 70 11.95 -2.34 15.67
CA LYS A 70 11.08 -1.20 15.36
C LYS A 70 9.70 -1.64 14.83
N LEU A 71 9.67 -2.64 13.94
CA LEU A 71 8.42 -3.21 13.44
C LEU A 71 7.56 -3.80 14.56
N LYS A 72 8.17 -4.61 15.44
CA LYS A 72 7.47 -5.19 16.60
C LYS A 72 6.96 -4.12 17.56
N SER A 73 7.77 -3.10 17.84
CA SER A 73 7.38 -1.98 18.70
C SER A 73 6.16 -1.25 18.13
N LEU A 74 6.19 -0.87 16.85
CA LEU A 74 5.07 -0.15 16.24
C LEU A 74 3.81 -1.00 16.16
N LYS A 75 3.92 -2.30 15.84
CA LYS A 75 2.76 -3.22 15.87
C LYS A 75 2.15 -3.35 17.26
N SER A 76 2.95 -3.26 18.32
CA SER A 76 2.44 -3.28 19.70
C SER A 76 1.74 -1.98 20.09
N SER A 77 2.13 -0.85 19.50
CA SER A 77 1.56 0.48 19.80
C SER A 77 0.37 0.84 18.91
N GLN A 78 0.31 0.30 17.71
CA GLN A 78 -0.77 0.48 16.74
C GLN A 78 -1.28 -0.90 16.33
N PRO A 79 -2.26 -1.47 17.05
CA PRO A 79 -2.97 -2.63 16.55
C PRO A 79 -3.60 -2.26 15.21
N LEU A 80 -3.45 -3.15 14.22
CA LEU A 80 -4.12 -3.04 12.93
C LEU A 80 -5.60 -2.73 13.20
N SER A 81 -6.12 -1.67 12.59
CA SER A 81 -7.55 -1.36 12.66
C SER A 81 -8.34 -2.59 12.19
N ASP A 82 -9.28 -3.08 13.01
CA ASP A 82 -10.15 -4.24 12.71
C ASP A 82 -10.94 -4.08 11.39
N ASP A 83 -10.99 -2.87 10.81
CA ASP A 83 -11.54 -2.57 9.48
C ASP A 83 -10.61 -2.94 8.31
N SER A 84 -9.43 -3.50 8.56
CA SER A 84 -8.58 -4.01 7.49
C SER A 84 -9.26 -5.23 6.86
N THR A 85 -9.93 -5.01 5.74
CA THR A 85 -10.42 -6.07 4.88
C THR A 85 -9.30 -7.11 4.66
N PRO A 86 -9.62 -8.42 4.60
CA PRO A 86 -8.62 -9.51 4.50
C PRO A 86 -7.70 -9.45 3.27
N TYR A 87 -7.77 -8.38 2.48
CA TYR A 87 -7.04 -8.17 1.24
C TYR A 87 -6.01 -7.03 1.31
N GLN A 88 -5.84 -6.35 2.45
CA GLN A 88 -4.86 -5.27 2.60
C GLN A 88 -3.48 -5.77 3.00
N VAL A 89 -2.89 -6.64 2.17
CA VAL A 89 -1.52 -7.19 2.35
C VAL A 89 -0.43 -6.09 2.38
N ALA A 90 -0.75 -4.89 1.87
CA ALA A 90 0.12 -3.71 1.92
C ALA A 90 -0.72 -2.42 1.86
N ALA A 91 -1.05 -1.86 3.01
CA ALA A 91 -1.72 -0.56 3.07
C ALA A 91 -0.71 0.57 2.81
N ARG A 92 -1.16 1.71 2.28
CA ARG A 92 -0.26 2.80 1.83
C ARG A 92 0.69 3.29 2.93
N ASN A 93 0.20 3.33 4.17
CA ASN A 93 0.92 3.85 5.35
C ASN A 93 1.01 2.81 6.48
N ASP A 94 1.08 1.51 6.16
CA ASP A 94 1.24 0.50 7.20
C ASP A 94 2.62 0.58 7.91
N THR A 95 2.77 -0.24 8.93
CA THR A 95 3.97 -0.33 9.77
C THR A 95 5.27 -0.51 8.98
N TYR A 96 5.23 -1.19 7.84
CA TYR A 96 6.42 -1.45 7.04
C TYR A 96 6.92 -0.19 6.34
N THR A 97 6.04 0.62 5.71
CA THR A 97 6.49 1.90 5.10
C THR A 97 6.90 2.92 6.14
N GLN A 98 6.35 2.87 7.36
CA GLN A 98 6.79 3.73 8.46
C GLN A 98 8.23 3.40 8.92
N VAL A 99 8.64 2.13 8.87
CA VAL A 99 9.98 1.71 9.29
C VAL A 99 11.01 1.80 8.18
N LEU A 100 10.70 1.26 7.01
CA LEU A 100 11.63 1.12 5.89
C LEU A 100 11.53 2.26 4.87
N GLY A 101 10.54 3.15 5.03
CA GLY A 101 10.28 4.26 4.13
C GLY A 101 9.20 3.97 3.08
N PRO A 102 8.75 5.01 2.36
CA PRO A 102 7.71 4.89 1.35
C PRO A 102 8.11 3.98 0.19
N ASP A 103 7.10 3.36 -0.43
CA ASP A 103 7.30 2.53 -1.61
C ASP A 103 7.81 3.32 -2.81
N ARG A 104 8.59 2.65 -3.66
CA ARG A 104 9.10 3.25 -4.90
C ARG A 104 7.98 3.35 -5.94
N PRO A 105 8.00 4.36 -6.82
CA PRO A 105 7.06 4.43 -7.93
C PRO A 105 7.08 3.14 -8.76
N GLY A 106 5.89 2.64 -9.13
CA GLY A 106 5.73 1.47 -9.98
C GLY A 106 5.86 0.10 -9.31
N ARG A 107 6.26 0.02 -8.03
CA ARG A 107 6.35 -1.26 -7.31
C ARG A 107 6.06 -1.14 -5.82
N VAL A 108 5.25 -2.06 -5.30
CA VAL A 108 5.04 -2.21 -3.85
C VAL A 108 6.11 -3.13 -3.26
N SER A 109 6.79 -2.68 -2.20
CA SER A 109 7.83 -3.45 -1.52
C SER A 109 7.23 -4.54 -0.65
N GLY A 110 7.95 -5.66 -0.48
CA GLY A 110 7.51 -6.76 0.39
C GLY A 110 6.48 -7.73 -0.21
N VAL A 111 5.86 -7.39 -1.35
CA VAL A 111 4.77 -8.19 -1.97
C VAL A 111 5.15 -8.88 -3.30
N GLY A 112 6.46 -8.99 -3.59
CA GLY A 112 6.97 -9.74 -4.74
C GLY A 112 6.90 -9.01 -6.09
N THR A 113 6.74 -9.78 -7.17
CA THR A 113 6.52 -9.31 -8.55
C THR A 113 5.05 -9.54 -8.87
N GLY A 114 4.18 -8.65 -8.42
CA GLY A 114 2.73 -8.83 -8.56
C GLY A 114 2.01 -7.49 -8.73
N PRO A 115 1.73 -6.75 -7.65
CA PRO A 115 0.95 -5.52 -7.73
C PRO A 115 1.80 -4.24 -7.94
N THR A 116 1.28 -3.31 -8.73
CA THR A 116 1.78 -1.92 -8.79
C THR A 116 0.99 -1.03 -7.82
N PRO A 117 1.58 0.04 -7.27
CA PRO A 117 0.87 1.01 -6.43
C PRO A 117 -0.44 1.50 -7.03
N THR A 118 -0.46 1.76 -8.35
CA THR A 118 -1.65 2.19 -9.08
C THR A 118 -2.72 1.11 -9.13
N SER A 119 -2.33 -0.16 -9.27
CA SER A 119 -3.28 -1.28 -9.23
C SER A 119 -3.89 -1.49 -7.84
N MET A 120 -3.16 -1.16 -6.77
CA MET A 120 -3.63 -1.37 -5.40
C MET A 120 -4.43 -0.17 -4.86
N TRP A 121 -3.93 1.05 -5.04
CA TRP A 121 -4.51 2.26 -4.43
C TRP A 121 -5.05 3.26 -5.45
N GLY A 122 -4.86 3.01 -6.75
CA GLY A 122 -5.28 3.94 -7.80
C GLY A 122 -6.79 3.99 -8.04
N ILE A 123 -7.55 3.02 -7.51
CA ILE A 123 -9.03 3.04 -7.57
C ILE A 123 -9.57 4.05 -6.57
N GLU A 124 -9.09 4.03 -5.32
CA GLU A 124 -9.49 4.98 -4.27
C GLU A 124 -9.22 6.44 -4.67
N SER A 125 -8.07 6.71 -5.31
CA SER A 125 -7.74 8.05 -5.80
C SER A 125 -8.71 8.54 -6.88
N LYS A 126 -9.22 7.65 -7.74
CA LYS A 126 -10.22 8.01 -8.76
C LYS A 126 -11.60 8.28 -8.14
N GLU A 127 -11.97 7.52 -7.12
CA GLU A 127 -13.24 7.73 -6.41
C GLU A 127 -13.22 9.01 -5.58
N ALA A 128 -12.13 9.30 -4.87
CA ALA A 128 -11.93 10.57 -4.19
C ALA A 128 -12.06 11.74 -5.16
N LEU A 129 -11.36 11.67 -6.31
CA LEU A 129 -11.44 12.69 -7.36
C LEU A 129 -12.85 12.83 -7.95
N ARG A 130 -13.57 11.72 -8.18
CA ARG A 130 -14.98 11.78 -8.65
C ARG A 130 -15.89 12.43 -7.62
N THR A 131 -15.65 12.18 -6.34
CA THR A 131 -16.46 12.72 -5.25
C THR A 131 -16.22 14.22 -5.09
N GLU A 132 -14.96 14.65 -5.13
CA GLU A 132 -14.57 16.06 -5.15
C GLU A 132 -15.19 16.80 -6.34
N ASN A 133 -15.12 16.23 -7.55
CA ASN A 133 -15.77 16.80 -8.72
C ASN A 133 -17.29 16.94 -8.55
N ARG A 134 -17.97 15.95 -7.95
CA ARG A 134 -19.41 16.05 -7.67
C ARG A 134 -19.73 17.19 -6.69
N LEU A 135 -18.96 17.33 -5.62
CA LEU A 135 -19.14 18.39 -4.62
C LEU A 135 -18.88 19.77 -5.23
N LEU A 136 -17.86 19.89 -6.09
CA LEU A 136 -17.60 21.13 -6.83
C LEU A 136 -18.78 21.51 -7.72
N MET A 137 -19.36 20.56 -8.45
CA MET A 137 -20.54 20.82 -9.30
C MET A 137 -21.76 21.26 -8.48
N GLN A 138 -22.03 20.63 -7.33
CA GLN A 138 -23.11 21.05 -6.43
C GLN A 138 -22.90 22.49 -5.92
N ARG A 139 -21.66 22.83 -5.53
CA ARG A 139 -21.34 24.17 -5.05
C ARG A 139 -21.48 25.23 -6.15
N MET A 140 -21.19 24.88 -7.40
CA MET A 140 -21.41 25.75 -8.55
C MET A 140 -22.91 26.01 -8.76
N GLU A 141 -23.75 24.98 -8.66
CA GLU A 141 -25.21 25.12 -8.77
C GLU A 141 -25.81 25.98 -7.64
N GLU A 142 -25.35 25.79 -6.40
CA GLU A 142 -25.72 26.66 -5.26
C GLU A 142 -25.27 28.12 -5.47
N LEU A 143 -24.08 28.34 -6.06
CA LEU A 143 -23.61 29.69 -6.38
C LEU A 143 -24.47 30.34 -7.46
N GLU A 144 -24.86 29.61 -8.50
CA GLU A 144 -25.71 30.12 -9.58
C GLU A 144 -27.10 30.51 -9.06
N THR A 145 -27.72 29.64 -8.26
CA THR A 145 -29.03 29.91 -7.64
C THR A 145 -28.99 31.11 -6.69
N THR A 146 -27.99 31.18 -5.81
CA THR A 146 -27.84 32.31 -4.87
C THR A 146 -27.54 33.63 -5.61
N MET A 147 -26.82 33.59 -6.72
CA MET A 147 -26.64 34.76 -7.57
C MET A 147 -27.97 35.18 -8.20
N ALA A 148 -28.73 34.25 -8.78
CA ALA A 148 -30.04 34.54 -9.37
C ALA A 148 -31.01 35.16 -8.34
N GLU A 149 -31.06 34.65 -7.12
CA GLU A 149 -31.86 35.22 -6.03
C GLU A 149 -31.42 36.64 -5.66
N LYS A 150 -30.11 36.89 -5.56
CA LYS A 150 -29.57 38.22 -5.29
C LYS A 150 -29.87 39.21 -6.42
N PHE A 151 -29.79 38.77 -7.67
CA PHE A 151 -30.16 39.60 -8.83
C PHE A 151 -31.66 39.93 -8.80
N ALA A 152 -32.55 38.96 -8.56
CA ALA A 152 -33.98 39.22 -8.43
C ALA A 152 -34.30 40.19 -7.28
N LYS A 153 -33.61 40.05 -6.13
CA LYS A 153 -33.75 40.97 -5.01
C LYS A 153 -33.29 42.39 -5.38
N MET A 154 -32.16 42.51 -6.07
CA MET A 154 -31.65 43.79 -6.55
C MET A 154 -32.59 44.46 -7.55
N GLU A 155 -33.15 43.70 -8.50
CA GLU A 155 -34.16 44.20 -9.44
C GLU A 155 -35.41 44.73 -8.71
N SER A 156 -35.88 44.04 -7.68
CA SER A 156 -37.01 44.52 -6.86
C SER A 156 -36.69 45.81 -6.09
N MET A 157 -35.44 45.97 -5.62
CA MET A 157 -35.01 47.21 -4.96
C MET A 157 -34.93 48.38 -5.94
N ILE A 158 -34.51 48.13 -7.19
CA ILE A 158 -34.43 49.16 -8.24
C ILE A 158 -35.83 49.65 -8.63
N SER A 159 -36.81 48.76 -8.77
CA SER A 159 -38.18 49.14 -9.10
C SER A 159 -38.87 49.94 -7.99
N VAL A 160 -38.58 49.62 -6.72
CA VAL A 160 -39.05 50.41 -5.56
C VAL A 160 -38.39 51.79 -5.51
N ALA A 161 -37.10 51.90 -5.86
CA ALA A 161 -36.39 53.19 -5.88
C ALA A 161 -36.86 54.12 -7.01
N GLN A 162 -37.27 53.58 -8.16
CA GLN A 162 -37.81 54.36 -9.28
C GLN A 162 -39.18 54.98 -8.99
N LEU A 163 -39.94 54.45 -8.00
CA LEU A 163 -41.19 55.04 -7.52
C LEU A 163 -40.97 56.12 -6.43
N ALA A 164 -39.74 56.30 -5.97
CA ALA A 164 -39.38 57.22 -4.90
C ALA A 164 -38.64 58.48 -5.39
N SER A 165 -38.67 58.80 -6.69
CA SER A 165 -38.30 60.16 -7.13
C SER A 165 -39.48 61.10 -6.91
N PRO A 166 -39.43 61.99 -5.90
CA PRO A 166 -40.33 63.12 -5.89
C PRO A 166 -40.00 64.00 -7.09
N GLU A 167 -40.90 64.03 -8.08
CA GLU A 167 -41.07 65.17 -8.96
C GLU A 167 -41.18 66.42 -8.06
N GLY A 168 -40.09 67.17 -7.96
CA GLY A 168 -39.97 68.32 -7.07
C GLY A 168 -39.02 69.33 -7.67
N GLY A 169 -39.59 70.28 -8.42
CA GLY A 169 -38.91 71.44 -9.00
C GLY A 169 -39.73 72.09 -10.10
#